data_AF-A0A6S9U045-F1
#
_entry.id   AF-A0A6S9U045-F1
#
_cell.length_a   1.000
_cell.length_b   1.000
_cell.length_c   1.000
_cell.angle_alpha   90.00
_cell.angle_beta   90.00
_cell.angle_gamma   90.00
#
_symmetry.space_group_name_H-M   'P 1'
#
loop_
_entity.id
_entity.type
_entity.pdbx_description
1 polymer ?
#
loop_
_entity_poly.entity_id
_entity_poly.type
_entity_poly.pdbx_seq_one_letter_code
_entity_poly.pdbx_strand_id
1 'polypeptide(L)'
;GAMFPRRPAWSMVRLTLPTRGPLQKLFGGVGVSSPGSSSKRSSATEAQMVQGKTESMHVYMPLNLSYPGLRKVHEQPPIYICDNFLTDHECAALIEVAGPLLQRSKTHAVAGSEATKGRTSLTCHLSKKVSPCPMMLEKIHLLTNKPFGHMELPQVARYTDGQRYVEHFDGVDPHTDAGRAFCASGGQRIATVLMYLNDVEVGGGTFFRRLNFEVRPKKGCAVIFFPGFMDGELDFDVLHAGLPPVGPKWVSQVWIRQSFREDGQPSVPVPLEEQTLEGPLHEGIYVGYCLAGDDLHEAIMTFAEAKAFAATLPHCDGFTFKHEQRTPDEPCRVWFKSRLRVLYTEGWWTYSLGRKM
;
A
#
# COMPACT_ATOMS: atom_id res chain seq x y z
N GLY A 1 -8.76 -50.74 3.74
CA GLY A 1 -9.65 -49.66 3.29
C GLY A 1 -9.98 -48.80 4.47
N ALA A 2 -9.50 -47.56 4.49
CA ALA A 2 -9.82 -46.56 5.51
C ALA A 2 -10.23 -45.27 4.79
N MET A 3 -11.41 -44.77 5.11
CA MET A 3 -12.16 -43.75 4.40
C MET A 3 -11.88 -42.38 5.06
N PHE A 4 -11.31 -41.44 4.31
CA PHE A 4 -11.09 -40.05 4.77
C PHE A 4 -12.43 -39.27 4.73
N PRO A 5 -12.71 -38.38 5.70
CA PRO A 5 -13.86 -37.49 5.62
C PRO A 5 -13.58 -36.30 4.68
N ARG A 6 -14.56 -36.01 3.82
CA ARG A 6 -14.56 -34.94 2.82
C ARG A 6 -14.74 -33.56 3.48
N ARG A 7 -14.00 -32.56 3.01
CA ARG A 7 -14.16 -31.14 3.36
C ARG A 7 -15.44 -30.56 2.73
N PRO A 8 -16.13 -29.59 3.37
CA PRO A 8 -17.32 -28.97 2.79
C PRO A 8 -16.93 -27.92 1.74
N ALA A 9 -17.67 -27.92 0.63
CA ALA A 9 -17.62 -26.91 -0.42
C ALA A 9 -18.36 -25.64 0.02
N TRP A 10 -17.74 -24.48 -0.12
CA TRP A 10 -18.39 -23.19 0.15
C TRP A 10 -18.95 -22.59 -1.13
N SER A 11 -20.26 -22.37 -1.11
CA SER A 11 -21.04 -21.73 -2.17
C SER A 11 -20.77 -20.23 -2.27
N MET A 12 -20.60 -19.76 -3.49
CA MET A 12 -20.44 -18.35 -3.86
C MET A 12 -21.75 -17.58 -3.57
N VAL A 13 -21.75 -16.67 -2.60
CA VAL A 13 -22.88 -15.76 -2.33
C VAL A 13 -22.68 -14.50 -3.18
N ARG A 14 -23.50 -14.34 -4.23
CA ARG A 14 -23.64 -13.07 -4.96
C ARG A 14 -24.55 -12.14 -4.17
N LEU A 15 -24.01 -11.00 -3.72
CA LEU A 15 -24.81 -9.89 -3.21
C LEU A 15 -25.25 -9.00 -4.39
N THR A 16 -26.54 -9.04 -4.73
CA THR A 16 -27.19 -8.07 -5.63
C THR A 16 -27.68 -6.87 -4.84
N LEU A 17 -27.23 -5.66 -5.21
CA LEU A 17 -27.78 -4.39 -4.73
C LEU A 17 -28.78 -3.80 -5.75
N PRO A 18 -29.80 -3.06 -5.32
CA PRO A 18 -30.91 -2.63 -6.18
C PRO A 18 -30.55 -1.45 -7.08
N THR A 19 -31.03 -1.52 -8.31
CA THR A 19 -30.92 -0.50 -9.37
C THR A 19 -31.76 0.74 -9.05
N ARG A 20 -31.16 1.94 -9.10
CA ARG A 20 -31.88 3.23 -9.09
C ARG A 20 -32.33 3.59 -10.51
N GLY A 21 -33.63 3.86 -10.67
CA GLY A 21 -34.24 4.36 -11.91
C GLY A 21 -34.00 5.86 -12.15
N PRO A 22 -34.36 6.37 -13.34
CA PRO A 22 -33.97 7.71 -13.79
C PRO A 22 -34.92 8.81 -13.28
N LEU A 23 -34.33 9.96 -12.91
CA LEU A 23 -35.01 11.18 -12.51
C LEU A 23 -35.63 11.90 -13.71
N GLN A 24 -36.97 12.02 -13.72
CA GLN A 24 -37.72 12.90 -14.62
C GLN A 24 -37.63 14.37 -14.13
N LYS A 25 -37.29 15.28 -15.06
CA LYS A 25 -37.41 16.73 -14.87
C LYS A 25 -38.83 17.18 -15.18
N LEU A 26 -39.47 17.83 -14.21
CA LEU A 26 -40.70 18.62 -14.39
C LEU A 26 -40.36 19.95 -15.07
N PHE A 27 -41.01 20.22 -16.21
CA PHE A 27 -41.12 21.56 -16.80
C PHE A 27 -42.58 22.03 -16.64
N GLY A 28 -42.76 23.18 -16.00
CA GLY A 28 -43.99 23.97 -16.06
C GLY A 28 -43.78 25.13 -17.05
N GLY A 29 -44.69 25.28 -18.00
CA GLY A 29 -44.66 26.34 -19.01
C GLY A 29 -45.49 27.56 -18.64
N VAL A 30 -45.25 28.66 -19.36
CA VAL A 30 -46.24 29.67 -19.75
C VAL A 30 -45.81 30.20 -21.12
N GLY A 31 -46.72 30.22 -22.09
CA GLY A 31 -46.49 30.73 -23.45
C GLY A 31 -47.19 32.05 -23.72
N VAL A 32 -46.80 32.73 -24.80
CA VAL A 32 -47.64 33.69 -25.56
C VAL A 32 -47.22 33.69 -27.05
N SER A 33 -48.25 33.59 -27.91
CA SER A 33 -48.45 33.80 -29.37
C SER A 33 -47.83 35.08 -29.99
N SER A 34 -47.63 35.34 -31.29
CA SER A 34 -47.75 34.72 -32.64
C SER A 34 -47.07 35.71 -33.66
N PRO A 35 -47.36 35.76 -34.99
CA PRO A 35 -46.60 35.12 -36.08
C PRO A 35 -46.02 36.11 -37.14
N GLY A 36 -45.16 35.64 -38.05
CA GLY A 36 -44.86 36.42 -39.28
C GLY A 36 -43.69 36.00 -40.18
N SER A 37 -44.05 35.35 -41.30
CA SER A 37 -43.47 35.51 -42.65
C SER A 37 -42.17 34.79 -43.05
N SER A 38 -42.23 34.34 -44.31
CA SER A 38 -41.31 33.56 -45.13
C SER A 38 -40.25 34.40 -45.84
N SER A 39 -39.04 33.86 -46.09
CA SER A 39 -38.34 34.02 -47.38
C SER A 39 -37.21 33.00 -47.58
N LYS A 40 -36.90 32.73 -48.85
CA LYS A 40 -36.03 31.66 -49.40
C LYS A 40 -34.55 32.07 -49.56
N ARG A 41 -33.70 31.05 -49.78
CA ARG A 41 -32.33 31.04 -50.40
C ARG A 41 -31.21 31.55 -49.47
N SER A 42 -29.99 31.01 -49.45
CA SER A 42 -29.20 30.30 -50.47
C SER A 42 -28.11 29.41 -49.84
N SER A 43 -27.68 28.43 -50.62
CA SER A 43 -26.44 27.64 -50.57
C SER A 43 -25.23 28.20 -49.81
N ALA A 44 -24.63 27.36 -48.96
CA ALA A 44 -23.18 27.19 -48.88
C ALA A 44 -22.87 25.79 -48.31
N THR A 45 -22.04 25.06 -49.03
CA THR A 45 -21.40 23.80 -48.66
C THR A 45 -20.56 23.95 -47.40
N GLU A 46 -20.92 23.27 -46.32
CA GLU A 46 -19.99 22.94 -45.24
C GLU A 46 -19.71 21.44 -45.29
N ALA A 47 -18.53 21.11 -45.83
CA ALA A 47 -17.93 19.82 -45.62
C ALA A 47 -17.70 19.67 -44.11
N GLN A 48 -18.53 18.85 -43.46
CA GLN A 48 -18.27 18.40 -42.11
C GLN A 48 -16.96 17.60 -42.12
N MET A 49 -15.87 18.28 -41.74
CA MET A 49 -14.69 17.61 -41.22
C MET A 49 -15.13 16.91 -39.94
N VAL A 50 -15.49 15.64 -40.04
CA VAL A 50 -15.46 14.72 -38.92
C VAL A 50 -14.00 14.66 -38.50
N GLN A 51 -13.64 15.50 -37.53
CA GLN A 51 -12.44 15.28 -36.73
C GLN A 51 -12.64 13.92 -36.07
N GLY A 52 -12.11 12.88 -36.70
CA GLY A 52 -11.88 11.62 -36.02
C GLY A 52 -11.06 11.97 -34.79
N LYS A 53 -11.66 11.82 -33.61
CA LYS A 53 -10.87 11.63 -32.39
C LYS A 53 -10.04 10.39 -32.68
N THR A 54 -8.78 10.59 -33.03
CA THR A 54 -7.77 9.56 -32.88
C THR A 54 -7.79 9.27 -31.38
N GLU A 55 -8.48 8.21 -30.96
CA GLU A 55 -8.33 7.67 -29.62
C GLU A 55 -6.84 7.40 -29.48
N SER A 56 -6.15 8.23 -28.70
CA SER A 56 -4.77 7.96 -28.32
C SER A 56 -4.80 6.65 -27.54
N MET A 57 -4.45 5.56 -28.21
CA MET A 57 -4.28 4.27 -27.56
C MET A 57 -3.11 4.42 -26.59
N HIS A 58 -3.43 4.66 -25.32
CA HIS A 58 -2.43 4.75 -24.29
C HIS A 58 -1.68 3.40 -24.20
N VAL A 59 -0.35 3.45 -24.23
CA VAL A 59 0.49 2.25 -24.27
C VAL A 59 1.16 2.05 -22.91
N TYR A 60 0.98 0.87 -22.31
CA TYR A 60 1.71 0.49 -21.09
C TYR A 60 3.18 0.17 -21.37
N MET A 61 4.02 0.32 -20.36
CA MET A 61 5.41 -0.13 -20.45
C MET A 61 5.46 -1.65 -20.75
N PRO A 62 6.23 -2.11 -21.75
CA PRO A 62 6.35 -3.53 -22.03
C PRO A 62 7.12 -4.25 -20.91
N LEU A 63 6.77 -5.52 -20.70
CA LEU A 63 7.50 -6.44 -19.82
C LEU A 63 8.11 -7.58 -20.64
N ASN A 64 9.15 -8.20 -20.11
CA ASN A 64 9.61 -9.50 -20.58
C ASN A 64 8.60 -10.58 -20.15
N LEU A 65 7.66 -10.91 -21.03
CA LEU A 65 6.61 -11.90 -20.74
C LEU A 65 7.14 -13.34 -20.57
N SER A 66 8.39 -13.60 -20.92
CA SER A 66 9.07 -14.88 -20.69
C SER A 66 9.75 -14.98 -19.33
N TYR A 67 9.69 -13.93 -18.50
CA TYR A 67 10.32 -13.92 -17.19
C TYR A 67 9.75 -15.05 -16.30
N PRO A 68 10.59 -15.92 -15.71
CA PRO A 68 10.13 -17.06 -14.92
C PRO A 68 9.19 -16.65 -13.78
N GLY A 69 8.05 -17.34 -13.66
CA GLY A 69 7.06 -17.08 -12.62
C GLY A 69 6.11 -15.91 -12.89
N LEU A 70 6.30 -15.14 -13.97
CA LEU A 70 5.42 -14.05 -14.35
C LEU A 70 4.11 -14.58 -14.95
N ARG A 71 2.98 -14.08 -14.45
CA ARG A 71 1.65 -14.37 -14.99
C ARG A 71 0.79 -13.12 -14.95
N LYS A 72 0.00 -12.91 -16.00
CA LYS A 72 -1.02 -11.86 -16.03
C LYS A 72 -2.25 -12.30 -15.23
N VAL A 73 -2.79 -11.40 -14.42
CA VAL A 73 -3.95 -11.66 -13.54
C VAL A 73 -5.13 -10.71 -13.79
N HIS A 74 -4.89 -9.63 -14.53
CA HIS A 74 -5.92 -8.71 -15.01
C HIS A 74 -5.52 -8.22 -16.40
N GLU A 75 -6.48 -8.06 -17.31
CA GLU A 75 -6.20 -7.71 -18.71
C GLU A 75 -6.09 -6.20 -18.95
N GLN A 76 -7.05 -5.41 -18.45
CA GLN A 76 -7.16 -3.98 -18.74
C GLN A 76 -7.68 -3.21 -17.52
N PRO A 77 -6.83 -2.47 -16.77
CA PRO A 77 -5.39 -2.33 -16.98
C PRO A 77 -4.64 -3.63 -16.67
N PRO A 78 -3.51 -3.91 -17.32
CA PRO A 78 -2.79 -5.15 -17.08
C PRO A 78 -2.17 -5.15 -15.67
N ILE A 79 -2.42 -6.22 -14.92
CA ILE A 79 -1.75 -6.49 -13.63
C ILE A 79 -1.07 -7.85 -13.76
N TYR A 80 0.18 -7.93 -13.31
CA TYR A 80 0.95 -9.15 -13.30
C TYR A 80 1.36 -9.52 -11.88
N ILE A 81 1.49 -10.83 -11.64
CA ILE A 81 2.14 -11.39 -10.46
C ILE A 81 3.36 -12.16 -10.94
N CYS A 82 4.49 -11.99 -10.25
CA CYS A 82 5.67 -12.82 -10.44
C CYS A 82 5.89 -13.65 -9.17
N ASP A 83 5.58 -14.95 -9.24
CA ASP A 83 5.84 -15.89 -8.15
C ASP A 83 7.36 -16.12 -8.02
N ASN A 84 7.85 -16.25 -6.78
CA ASN A 84 9.28 -16.47 -6.46
C ASN A 84 10.24 -15.43 -7.07
N PHE A 85 9.81 -14.17 -7.19
CA PHE A 85 10.65 -13.07 -7.67
C PHE A 85 11.86 -12.83 -6.75
N LEU A 86 11.63 -12.82 -5.44
CA LEU A 86 12.68 -12.83 -4.42
C LEU A 86 12.75 -14.20 -3.75
N THR A 87 13.97 -14.60 -3.41
CA THR A 87 14.23 -15.73 -2.53
C THR A 87 13.98 -15.36 -1.07
N ASP A 88 13.80 -16.37 -0.22
CA ASP A 88 13.65 -16.15 1.23
C ASP A 88 14.81 -15.36 1.84
N HIS A 89 16.03 -15.62 1.37
CA HIS A 89 17.23 -14.94 1.82
C HIS A 89 17.24 -13.46 1.41
N GLU A 90 16.85 -13.14 0.18
CA GLU A 90 16.74 -11.73 -0.27
C GLU A 90 15.66 -10.98 0.50
N CYS A 91 14.51 -11.61 0.76
CA CYS A 91 13.47 -11.02 1.59
C CYS A 91 13.99 -10.69 3.00
N ALA A 92 14.67 -11.64 3.65
CA ALA A 92 15.25 -11.43 4.97
C ALA A 92 16.31 -10.32 4.97
N ALA A 93 17.21 -10.32 4.00
CA ALA A 93 18.26 -9.31 3.88
C ALA A 93 17.69 -7.88 3.63
N LEU A 94 16.60 -7.76 2.86
CA LEU A 94 15.92 -6.48 2.67
C LEU A 94 15.30 -5.96 3.97
N ILE A 95 14.66 -6.84 4.75
CA ILE A 95 14.09 -6.49 6.06
C ILE A 95 15.20 -6.06 7.03
N GLU A 96 16.30 -6.80 7.07
CA GLU A 96 17.44 -6.53 7.96
C GLU A 96 18.06 -5.16 7.67
N VAL A 97 18.38 -4.85 6.40
CA VAL A 97 18.96 -3.57 6.01
C VAL A 97 17.99 -2.41 6.19
N ALA A 98 16.69 -2.65 6.00
CA ALA A 98 15.67 -1.61 6.19
C ALA A 98 15.41 -1.27 7.66
N GLY A 99 15.48 -2.26 8.56
CA GLY A 99 15.18 -2.14 9.99
C GLY A 99 15.67 -0.84 10.64
N PRO A 100 16.99 -0.57 10.69
CA PRO A 100 17.54 0.61 11.36
C PRO A 100 17.24 1.94 10.65
N LEU A 101 16.75 1.90 9.40
CA LEU A 101 16.46 3.07 8.58
C LEU A 101 14.99 3.50 8.63
N LEU A 102 14.11 2.65 9.18
CA LEU A 102 12.67 2.87 9.19
C LEU A 102 12.28 4.09 10.02
N GLN A 103 11.54 5.01 9.41
CA GLN A 103 10.98 6.19 10.06
C GLN A 103 9.47 6.24 9.83
N ARG A 104 8.73 7.00 10.65
CA ARG A 104 7.29 7.22 10.42
C ARG A 104 7.06 7.76 9.01
N SER A 105 6.19 7.09 8.25
CA SER A 105 5.91 7.48 6.86
C SER A 105 5.37 8.90 6.79
N LYS A 106 6.04 9.75 6.03
CA LYS A 106 5.51 11.06 5.64
C LYS A 106 4.75 10.88 4.33
N THR A 107 3.50 11.32 4.26
CA THR A 107 2.83 11.47 2.96
C THR A 107 3.33 12.74 2.29
N HIS A 108 3.61 12.69 0.99
CA HIS A 108 3.88 13.86 0.15
C HIS A 108 2.62 14.69 -0.10
N ALA A 109 1.91 15.01 0.98
CA ALA A 109 0.76 15.86 0.90
C ALA A 109 1.11 17.24 1.44
N VAL A 110 0.52 18.25 0.82
CA VAL A 110 0.58 19.63 1.26
C VAL A 110 0.34 19.67 2.77
N ALA A 111 1.23 20.35 3.49
CA ALA A 111 1.18 20.48 4.94
C ALA A 111 -0.25 20.88 5.38
N GLY A 112 -0.87 20.05 6.23
CA GLY A 112 -2.21 20.30 6.79
C GLY A 112 -3.35 19.48 6.18
N SER A 113 -3.11 18.60 5.20
CA SER A 113 -4.15 17.68 4.70
C SER A 113 -4.22 16.37 5.50
N GLU A 114 -5.40 15.73 5.54
CA GLU A 114 -5.62 14.42 6.18
C GLU A 114 -4.74 13.30 5.63
N ALA A 115 -4.00 13.54 4.55
CA ALA A 115 -3.08 12.58 3.98
C ALA A 115 -1.96 12.17 4.94
N THR A 116 -1.54 13.00 5.92
CA THR A 116 -0.64 12.53 7.00
C THR A 116 -1.27 11.45 7.89
N LYS A 117 -2.61 11.30 7.87
CA LYS A 117 -3.36 10.20 8.49
C LYS A 117 -3.59 9.01 7.54
N GLY A 118 -3.26 9.15 6.25
CA GLY A 118 -3.56 8.20 5.19
C GLY A 118 -2.56 7.03 5.07
N ARG A 119 -1.32 7.23 5.50
CA ARG A 119 -0.31 6.16 5.57
C ARG A 119 0.26 6.09 6.98
N THR A 120 0.00 4.98 7.66
CA THR A 120 0.36 4.82 9.07
C THR A 120 1.54 3.87 9.27
N SER A 121 2.25 3.49 8.20
CA SER A 121 3.42 2.61 8.24
C SER A 121 4.69 3.29 8.73
N LEU A 122 5.76 2.50 8.92
CA LEU A 122 7.12 3.00 8.83
C LEU A 122 7.67 2.77 7.42
N THR A 123 8.55 3.65 6.97
CA THR A 123 9.19 3.58 5.64
C THR A 123 10.65 4.03 5.67
N CYS A 124 11.44 3.49 4.73
CA CYS A 124 12.76 4.00 4.40
C CYS A 124 13.04 3.84 2.89
N HIS A 125 14.05 4.54 2.39
CA HIS A 125 14.57 4.38 1.04
C HIS A 125 15.98 3.79 1.10
N LEU A 126 16.17 2.65 0.44
CA LEU A 126 17.44 1.95 0.43
C LEU A 126 18.35 2.50 -0.69
N SER A 127 19.65 2.52 -0.43
CA SER A 127 20.64 2.82 -1.47
C SER A 127 20.70 1.70 -2.49
N LYS A 128 20.63 2.03 -3.79
CA LYS A 128 20.80 1.05 -4.87
C LYS A 128 22.13 0.31 -4.84
N LYS A 129 23.14 0.90 -4.19
CA LYS A 129 24.53 0.38 -4.15
C LYS A 129 24.77 -0.62 -3.03
N VAL A 130 23.88 -0.70 -2.04
CA VAL A 130 24.06 -1.54 -0.85
C VAL A 130 23.29 -2.84 -1.02
N SER A 131 23.95 -3.97 -0.77
CA SER A 131 23.31 -5.28 -0.80
C SER A 131 22.10 -5.33 0.16
N PRO A 132 20.96 -5.93 -0.20
CA PRO A 132 20.72 -6.73 -1.42
C PRO A 132 20.13 -5.95 -2.61
N CYS A 133 20.19 -4.62 -2.62
CA CYS A 133 19.53 -3.81 -3.66
C CYS A 133 20.04 -4.05 -5.09
N PRO A 134 21.36 -4.17 -5.37
CA PRO A 134 21.85 -4.41 -6.73
C PRO A 134 21.23 -5.67 -7.39
N MET A 135 21.13 -6.78 -6.65
CA MET A 135 20.57 -8.05 -7.11
C MET A 135 19.06 -7.94 -7.35
N MET A 136 18.33 -7.29 -6.45
CA MET A 136 16.90 -7.01 -6.63
C MET A 136 16.65 -6.13 -7.88
N LEU A 137 17.48 -5.09 -8.09
CA LEU A 137 17.36 -4.19 -9.23
C LEU A 137 17.73 -4.89 -10.55
N GLU A 138 18.69 -5.81 -10.55
CA GLU A 138 19.02 -6.66 -11.71
C GLU A 138 17.81 -7.51 -12.12
N LYS A 139 17.08 -8.10 -11.16
CA LYS A 139 15.84 -8.83 -11.45
C LYS A 139 14.78 -7.94 -12.08
N ILE A 140 14.62 -6.71 -11.57
CA ILE A 140 13.70 -5.73 -12.14
C ILE A 140 14.15 -5.31 -13.55
N HIS A 141 15.45 -5.16 -13.78
CA HIS A 141 16.01 -4.88 -15.09
C HIS A 141 15.68 -6.00 -16.09
N LEU A 142 15.93 -7.26 -15.74
CA LEU A 142 15.62 -8.42 -16.58
C LEU A 142 14.11 -8.58 -16.85
N LEU A 143 13.26 -8.14 -15.92
CA LEU A 143 11.79 -8.16 -16.06
C LEU A 143 11.28 -7.03 -16.96
N THR A 144 11.87 -5.85 -16.90
CA THR A 144 11.31 -4.61 -17.48
C THR A 144 12.12 -4.03 -18.64
N ASN A 145 13.34 -4.53 -18.84
CA ASN A 145 14.36 -3.99 -19.75
C ASN A 145 14.67 -2.50 -19.52
N LYS A 146 14.41 -1.97 -18.32
CA LYS A 146 14.72 -0.58 -17.96
C LYS A 146 16.07 -0.49 -17.26
N PRO A 147 16.89 0.53 -17.54
CA PRO A 147 18.16 0.71 -16.86
C PRO A 147 17.95 1.20 -15.43
N PHE A 148 18.93 1.00 -14.55
CA PHE A 148 18.83 1.38 -13.12
C PHE A 148 18.59 2.89 -12.91
N GLY A 149 19.03 3.73 -13.84
CA GLY A 149 18.79 5.17 -13.82
C GLY A 149 17.31 5.56 -14.00
N HIS A 150 16.45 4.63 -14.42
CA HIS A 150 15.00 4.86 -14.51
C HIS A 150 14.25 4.33 -13.28
N MET A 151 14.92 3.57 -12.41
CA MET A 151 14.31 3.03 -11.20
C MET A 151 14.48 4.04 -10.10
N GLU A 152 13.46 4.37 -9.32
CA GLU A 152 13.64 5.15 -8.10
C GLU A 152 14.36 4.31 -7.03
N LEU A 153 14.85 4.96 -5.96
CA LEU A 153 15.38 4.24 -4.81
C LEU A 153 14.34 3.23 -4.28
N PRO A 154 14.71 1.96 -4.03
CA PRO A 154 13.79 1.01 -3.42
C PRO A 154 13.25 1.55 -2.10
N GLN A 155 11.93 1.60 -1.98
CA GLN A 155 11.28 1.97 -0.74
C GLN A 155 10.85 0.70 -0.01
N VAL A 156 11.25 0.56 1.25
CA VAL A 156 10.75 -0.51 2.14
C VAL A 156 9.74 0.09 3.09
N ALA A 157 8.63 -0.62 3.31
CA ALA A 157 7.59 -0.24 4.25
C ALA A 157 7.22 -1.40 5.17
N ARG A 158 6.96 -1.07 6.44
CA ARG A 158 6.43 -1.99 7.45
C ARG A 158 5.10 -1.51 7.96
N TYR A 159 4.13 -2.41 7.96
CA TYR A 159 2.80 -2.24 8.56
C TYR A 159 2.66 -3.19 9.75
N THR A 160 2.02 -2.73 10.81
CA THR A 160 1.55 -3.54 11.94
C THR A 160 0.02 -3.57 11.96
N ASP A 161 -0.57 -4.30 12.91
CA ASP A 161 -2.02 -4.42 13.09
C ASP A 161 -2.74 -3.07 12.99
N GLY A 162 -3.76 -3.03 12.13
CA GLY A 162 -4.59 -1.84 11.89
C GLY A 162 -3.94 -0.74 11.02
N GLN A 163 -2.62 -0.79 10.77
CA GLN A 163 -1.97 0.16 9.89
C GLN A 163 -2.33 -0.08 8.44
N ARG A 164 -2.44 1.00 7.66
CA ARG A 164 -2.86 0.94 6.26
C ARG A 164 -2.17 1.99 5.41
N TYR A 165 -2.34 1.86 4.11
CA TYR A 165 -2.17 2.95 3.16
C TYR A 165 -3.50 3.14 2.43
N VAL A 166 -4.13 4.29 2.64
CA VAL A 166 -5.37 4.67 1.94
C VAL A 166 -5.19 4.69 0.42
N GLU A 167 -6.31 4.74 -0.28
CA GLU A 167 -6.36 4.82 -1.73
C GLU A 167 -5.46 5.96 -2.26
N HIS A 168 -4.57 5.63 -3.18
CA HIS A 168 -3.64 6.57 -3.79
C HIS A 168 -3.26 6.14 -5.22
N PHE A 169 -2.69 7.09 -5.94
CA PHE A 169 -1.98 6.85 -7.19
C PHE A 169 -0.49 6.85 -6.94
N ASP A 170 0.22 5.94 -7.60
CA ASP A 170 1.67 5.99 -7.66
C ASP A 170 2.16 7.04 -8.65
N GLY A 171 1.41 7.28 -9.72
CA GLY A 171 1.66 8.35 -10.69
C GLY A 171 1.10 9.69 -10.24
N VAL A 172 1.33 10.72 -11.06
CA VAL A 172 0.82 12.07 -10.83
C VAL A 172 -0.03 12.55 -12.01
N ASP A 173 -0.97 13.47 -11.79
CA ASP A 173 -1.68 14.12 -12.89
C ASP A 173 -0.76 15.15 -13.59
N PRO A 174 -0.28 14.88 -14.83
CA PRO A 174 0.68 15.73 -15.52
C PRO A 174 0.09 17.08 -15.96
N HIS A 175 -1.23 17.27 -15.85
CA HIS A 175 -1.91 18.52 -16.23
C HIS A 175 -1.99 19.53 -15.09
N THR A 176 -1.51 19.17 -13.89
CA THR A 176 -1.35 20.08 -12.75
C THR A 176 0.06 20.67 -12.67
N ASP A 177 0.25 21.83 -12.03
CA ASP A 177 1.58 22.41 -11.82
C ASP A 177 2.51 21.47 -11.03
N ALA A 178 1.97 20.85 -9.97
CA ALA A 178 2.71 19.90 -9.16
C ALA A 178 3.11 18.64 -9.95
N GLY A 179 2.21 18.11 -10.78
CA GLY A 179 2.50 16.97 -11.64
C GLY A 179 3.53 17.29 -12.72
N ARG A 180 3.42 18.45 -13.38
CA ARG A 180 4.46 18.93 -14.32
C ARG A 180 5.82 19.03 -13.64
N ALA A 181 5.89 19.64 -12.45
CA ALA A 181 7.13 19.76 -11.69
C ALA A 181 7.70 18.38 -11.31
N PHE A 182 6.85 17.44 -10.91
CA PHE A 182 7.26 16.07 -10.62
C PHE A 182 7.80 15.34 -11.85
N CYS A 183 7.13 15.48 -13.00
CA CYS A 183 7.50 14.84 -14.27
C CYS A 183 8.72 15.49 -14.93
N ALA A 184 9.08 16.73 -14.57
CA ALA A 184 10.26 17.42 -15.09
C ALA A 184 11.58 16.66 -14.86
N SER A 185 11.63 15.78 -13.84
CA SER A 185 12.77 14.92 -13.56
C SER A 185 12.38 13.44 -13.70
N GLY A 186 12.65 12.87 -14.88
CA GLY A 186 12.41 11.46 -15.21
C GLY A 186 11.03 11.13 -15.77
N GLY A 187 10.15 12.11 -16.03
CA GLY A 187 8.81 11.86 -16.57
C GLY A 187 7.87 11.21 -15.54
N GLN A 188 6.80 10.58 -15.99
CA GLN A 188 5.83 9.83 -15.18
C GLN A 188 6.42 8.54 -14.58
N ARG A 189 5.79 8.01 -13.53
CA ARG A 189 5.96 6.62 -13.09
C ARG A 189 5.11 5.68 -13.95
N ILE A 190 5.77 4.86 -14.76
CA ILE A 190 5.12 4.00 -15.77
C ILE A 190 5.00 2.55 -15.34
N ALA A 191 5.67 2.14 -14.25
CA ALA A 191 5.43 0.86 -13.62
C ALA A 191 5.78 0.91 -12.13
N THR A 192 5.09 0.10 -11.36
CA THR A 192 5.42 -0.21 -9.97
C THR A 192 5.72 -1.70 -9.88
N VAL A 193 6.87 -2.05 -9.30
CA VAL A 193 7.19 -3.41 -8.89
C VAL A 193 7.12 -3.46 -7.37
N LEU A 194 6.04 -4.01 -6.82
CA LEU A 194 5.80 -4.17 -5.39
C LEU A 194 6.08 -5.61 -4.99
N MET A 195 7.02 -5.84 -4.09
CA MET A 195 7.47 -7.16 -3.62
C MET A 195 7.06 -7.37 -2.17
N TYR A 196 6.41 -8.49 -1.87
CA TYR A 196 6.08 -8.89 -0.50
C TYR A 196 7.29 -9.59 0.14
N LEU A 197 7.73 -9.10 1.30
CA LEU A 197 8.94 -9.60 1.98
C LEU A 197 8.63 -10.64 3.06
N ASN A 198 7.36 -10.80 3.44
CA ASN A 198 6.89 -11.85 4.33
C ASN A 198 5.45 -12.27 3.98
N ASP A 199 5.03 -13.41 4.50
CA ASP A 199 3.65 -13.85 4.43
C ASP A 199 2.78 -13.10 5.45
N VAL A 200 1.53 -12.88 5.11
CA VAL A 200 0.51 -12.30 5.98
C VAL A 200 -0.70 -13.21 5.95
N GLU A 201 -1.04 -13.82 7.09
CA GLU A 201 -2.12 -14.81 7.16
C GLU A 201 -3.50 -14.20 6.89
N VAL A 202 -3.75 -12.99 7.42
CA VAL A 202 -5.04 -12.31 7.34
C VAL A 202 -4.86 -10.83 7.01
N GLY A 203 -5.62 -10.35 6.02
CA GLY A 203 -5.58 -8.95 5.59
C GLY A 203 -4.33 -8.61 4.78
N GLY A 204 -3.92 -7.34 4.80
CA GLY A 204 -2.65 -6.91 4.20
C GLY A 204 -2.62 -6.88 2.67
N GLY A 205 -3.73 -7.19 1.97
CA GLY A 205 -3.80 -7.17 0.51
C GLY A 205 -3.46 -5.82 -0.13
N THR A 206 -2.96 -5.85 -1.36
CA THR A 206 -2.95 -4.68 -2.26
C THR A 206 -4.26 -4.69 -3.03
N PHE A 207 -5.12 -3.71 -2.76
CA PHE A 207 -6.48 -3.65 -3.31
C PHE A 207 -6.61 -2.56 -4.36
N PHE A 208 -6.97 -2.93 -5.58
CA PHE A 208 -7.23 -2.04 -6.70
C PHE A 208 -8.72 -1.69 -6.71
N ARG A 209 -9.04 -0.48 -6.23
CA ARG A 209 -10.39 -0.10 -5.83
C ARG A 209 -11.39 -0.13 -6.98
N ARG A 210 -10.99 0.41 -8.13
CA ARG A 210 -11.84 0.54 -9.32
C ARG A 210 -12.04 -0.77 -10.04
N LEU A 211 -11.09 -1.69 -9.89
CA LEU A 211 -11.14 -3.03 -10.46
C LEU A 211 -11.84 -4.03 -9.55
N ASN A 212 -12.09 -3.65 -8.29
CA ASN A 212 -12.54 -4.55 -7.23
C ASN A 212 -11.68 -5.84 -7.16
N PHE A 213 -10.37 -5.65 -7.24
CA PHE A 213 -9.37 -6.72 -7.36
C PHE A 213 -8.35 -6.63 -6.24
N GLU A 214 -8.03 -7.75 -5.61
CA GLU A 214 -7.08 -7.82 -4.49
C GLU A 214 -5.96 -8.81 -4.81
N VAL A 215 -4.72 -8.40 -4.53
CA VAL A 215 -3.58 -9.30 -4.47
C VAL A 215 -3.16 -9.49 -3.02
N ARG A 216 -3.18 -10.74 -2.55
CA ARG A 216 -2.77 -11.07 -1.18
C ARG A 216 -1.25 -11.16 -1.04
N PRO A 217 -0.67 -10.76 0.10
CA PRO A 217 0.75 -10.91 0.35
C PRO A 217 1.14 -12.38 0.33
N LYS A 218 2.22 -12.69 -0.39
CA LYS A 218 2.88 -13.97 -0.38
C LYS A 218 4.38 -13.70 -0.48
N LYS A 219 5.14 -14.20 0.47
CA LYS A 219 6.59 -13.93 0.57
C LYS A 219 7.28 -14.23 -0.76
N GLY A 220 8.17 -13.34 -1.16
CA GLY A 220 8.95 -13.46 -2.39
C GLY A 220 8.19 -13.15 -3.68
N CYS A 221 6.87 -12.95 -3.63
CA CYS A 221 6.09 -12.61 -4.82
C CYS A 221 6.14 -11.11 -5.10
N ALA A 222 6.17 -10.76 -6.40
CA ALA A 222 6.03 -9.38 -6.86
C ALA A 222 4.69 -9.16 -7.56
N VAL A 223 4.13 -7.96 -7.42
CA VAL A 223 2.98 -7.44 -8.14
C VAL A 223 3.46 -6.31 -9.04
N ILE A 224 3.12 -6.38 -10.32
CA ILE A 224 3.50 -5.37 -11.31
C ILE A 224 2.23 -4.76 -11.88
N PHE A 225 2.12 -3.45 -11.79
CA PHE A 225 1.04 -2.64 -12.34
C PHE A 225 1.60 -1.31 -12.86
N PHE A 226 0.81 -0.58 -13.63
CA PHE A 226 1.29 0.56 -14.43
C PHE A 226 0.57 1.84 -14.01
N PRO A 227 1.16 2.69 -13.15
CA PRO A 227 0.54 3.92 -12.68
C PRO A 227 0.26 4.95 -13.78
N GLY A 228 0.96 4.84 -14.90
CA GLY A 228 0.78 5.70 -16.04
C GLY A 228 1.28 5.02 -17.31
N PHE A 229 1.07 5.71 -18.42
CA PHE A 229 1.34 5.20 -19.74
C PHE A 229 2.65 5.77 -20.31
N MET A 230 3.11 5.21 -21.42
CA MET A 230 4.35 5.62 -22.08
C MET A 230 4.30 7.04 -22.64
N ASP A 231 3.11 7.61 -22.85
CA ASP A 231 2.89 9.02 -23.22
C ASP A 231 2.93 9.99 -22.02
N GLY A 232 3.00 9.48 -20.79
CA GLY A 232 3.09 10.25 -19.55
C GLY A 232 1.76 10.48 -18.84
N GLU A 233 0.66 10.08 -19.46
CA GLU A 233 -0.67 10.19 -18.85
C GLU A 233 -0.81 9.25 -17.65
N LEU A 234 -1.63 9.68 -16.69
CA LEU A 234 -1.95 8.91 -15.49
C LEU A 234 -3.00 7.84 -15.82
N ASP A 235 -2.78 6.61 -15.37
CA ASP A 235 -3.84 5.59 -15.41
C ASP A 235 -4.68 5.68 -14.13
N PHE A 236 -5.90 6.17 -14.27
CA PHE A 236 -6.79 6.34 -13.13
C PHE A 236 -7.37 5.01 -12.62
N ASP A 237 -7.31 3.91 -13.38
CA ASP A 237 -7.94 2.63 -13.03
C ASP A 237 -7.11 1.80 -12.06
N VAL A 238 -5.82 2.08 -11.95
CA VAL A 238 -4.91 1.47 -10.96
C VAL A 238 -4.88 2.20 -9.60
N LEU A 239 -5.96 2.92 -9.26
CA LEU A 239 -6.18 3.43 -7.90
C LEU A 239 -6.12 2.28 -6.90
N HIS A 240 -5.18 2.32 -5.97
CA HIS A 240 -4.93 1.18 -5.08
C HIS A 240 -4.66 1.58 -3.64
N ALA A 241 -4.84 0.62 -2.73
CA ALA A 241 -4.65 0.77 -1.30
C ALA A 241 -3.90 -0.43 -0.72
N GLY A 242 -3.19 -0.20 0.39
CA GLY A 242 -2.66 -1.27 1.24
C GLY A 242 -3.65 -1.54 2.37
N LEU A 243 -4.34 -2.67 2.30
CA LEU A 243 -5.31 -3.08 3.32
C LEU A 243 -4.62 -3.35 4.66
N PRO A 244 -5.32 -3.15 5.81
CA PRO A 244 -4.77 -3.47 7.12
C PRO A 244 -4.38 -4.94 7.25
N PRO A 245 -3.15 -5.28 7.68
CA PRO A 245 -2.78 -6.64 8.03
C PRO A 245 -3.20 -6.98 9.47
N VAL A 246 -3.30 -8.27 9.74
CA VAL A 246 -3.17 -8.83 11.10
C VAL A 246 -1.76 -9.41 11.19
N GLY A 247 -0.94 -8.89 12.09
CA GLY A 247 0.49 -9.17 12.15
C GLY A 247 1.35 -8.23 11.29
N PRO A 248 2.67 -8.46 11.27
CA PRO A 248 3.59 -7.63 10.49
C PRO A 248 3.42 -7.88 9.00
N LYS A 249 3.44 -6.80 8.21
CA LYS A 249 3.56 -6.86 6.75
C LYS A 249 4.73 -6.00 6.31
N TRP A 250 5.63 -6.59 5.54
CA TRP A 250 6.78 -5.95 4.93
C TRP A 250 6.67 -5.99 3.41
N VAL A 251 6.88 -4.83 2.78
CA VAL A 251 6.92 -4.70 1.33
C VAL A 251 8.13 -3.87 0.92
N SER A 252 8.72 -4.21 -0.22
CA SER A 252 9.62 -3.33 -0.96
C SER A 252 8.91 -2.90 -2.24
N GLN A 253 9.05 -1.64 -2.63
CA GLN A 253 8.52 -1.15 -3.90
C GLN A 253 9.58 -0.34 -4.65
N VAL A 254 9.63 -0.56 -5.97
CA VAL A 254 10.46 0.22 -6.89
C VAL A 254 9.55 0.80 -7.96
N TRP A 255 9.54 2.12 -8.04
CA TRP A 255 8.86 2.83 -9.13
C TRP A 255 9.79 3.00 -10.32
N ILE A 256 9.25 2.80 -11.51
CA ILE A 256 9.98 2.91 -12.77
C ILE A 256 9.51 4.14 -13.51
N ARG A 257 10.46 4.98 -13.90
CA ARG A 257 10.28 6.26 -14.60
C ARG A 257 10.32 6.10 -16.11
N GLN A 258 9.65 7.00 -16.83
CA GLN A 258 9.77 7.09 -18.29
C GLN A 258 11.22 7.24 -18.74
N SER A 259 11.94 8.12 -18.06
CA SER A 259 13.30 8.55 -18.40
C SER A 259 14.23 8.50 -17.19
N PHE A 260 15.53 8.70 -17.45
CA PHE A 260 16.53 8.83 -16.41
C PHE A 260 16.12 9.85 -15.34
N ARG A 261 16.34 9.47 -14.09
CA ARG A 261 16.18 10.32 -12.92
C ARG A 261 17.38 10.12 -12.00
N GLU A 262 17.98 11.22 -11.56
CA GLU A 262 18.99 11.18 -10.52
C GLU A 262 18.38 10.75 -9.18
N ASP A 263 19.09 9.91 -8.44
CA ASP A 263 18.60 9.41 -7.17
C ASP A 263 18.45 10.54 -6.15
N GLY A 264 17.38 10.44 -5.35
CA GLY A 264 17.29 11.21 -4.11
C GLY A 264 18.31 10.71 -3.09
N GLN A 265 18.27 11.30 -1.89
CA GLN A 265 19.09 10.82 -0.77
C GLN A 265 18.46 9.55 -0.18
N PRO A 266 19.21 8.42 -0.08
CA PRO A 266 18.78 7.26 0.69
C PRO A 266 18.54 7.62 2.16
N SER A 267 17.73 6.82 2.84
CA SER A 267 17.54 6.94 4.28
C SER A 267 18.84 6.67 5.03
N VAL A 268 19.04 7.42 6.11
CA VAL A 268 20.10 7.20 7.09
C VAL A 268 19.52 6.58 8.35
N PRO A 269 20.31 5.84 9.15
CA PRO A 269 19.85 5.31 10.42
C PRO A 269 19.28 6.40 11.33
N VAL A 270 18.24 6.05 12.07
CA VAL A 270 17.63 6.94 13.07
C VAL A 270 17.72 6.36 14.48
N PRO A 271 17.73 7.22 15.51
CA PRO A 271 17.59 6.79 16.90
C PRO A 271 16.38 5.85 17.07
N LEU A 272 16.49 4.87 17.98
CA LEU A 272 15.44 3.86 18.19
C LEU A 272 14.11 4.50 18.59
N GLU A 273 14.16 5.62 19.30
CA GLU A 273 13.00 6.40 19.73
C GLU A 273 12.15 6.85 18.54
N GLU A 274 12.77 7.25 17.44
CA GLU A 274 12.07 7.67 16.21
C GLU A 274 11.42 6.49 15.46
N GLN A 275 11.86 5.27 15.76
CA GLN A 275 11.29 4.03 15.22
C GLN A 275 10.13 3.50 16.08
N THR A 276 9.92 4.07 17.27
CA THR A 276 8.85 3.63 18.17
C THR A 276 7.48 4.09 17.71
N LEU A 277 6.50 3.21 17.84
CA LEU A 277 5.11 3.58 17.74
C LEU A 277 4.72 4.33 19.03
N GLU A 278 4.68 5.66 18.92
CA GLU A 278 4.15 6.56 19.96
C GLU A 278 2.74 7.06 19.61
N GLY A 279 1.83 7.03 20.58
CA GLY A 279 0.49 7.64 20.52
C GLY A 279 -0.44 7.05 21.57
N PRO A 280 -1.69 7.56 21.70
CA PRO A 280 -2.73 6.73 22.28
C PRO A 280 -2.94 5.55 21.33
N LEU A 281 -2.60 4.35 21.81
CA LEU A 281 -2.78 3.12 21.05
C LEU A 281 -4.21 2.62 21.26
N HIS A 282 -4.81 2.03 20.24
CA HIS A 282 -6.09 1.32 20.38
C HIS A 282 -5.90 0.11 21.30
N GLU A 283 -6.97 -0.36 21.94
CA GLU A 283 -6.91 -1.64 22.67
C GLU A 283 -6.50 -2.76 21.70
N GLY A 284 -5.44 -3.50 22.04
CA GLY A 284 -4.90 -4.52 21.15
C GLY A 284 -3.47 -4.95 21.48
N ILE A 285 -2.96 -5.94 20.72
CA ILE A 285 -1.59 -6.45 20.86
C ILE A 285 -0.77 -6.00 19.65
N TYR A 286 0.37 -5.39 19.93
CA TYR A 286 1.35 -4.89 18.98
C TYR A 286 2.62 -5.75 19.03
N VAL A 287 3.26 -6.00 17.88
CA VAL A 287 4.57 -6.66 17.82
C VAL A 287 5.65 -5.67 18.23
N GLY A 288 6.45 -6.04 19.21
CA GLY A 288 7.54 -5.24 19.74
C GLY A 288 7.49 -5.05 21.24
N TYR A 289 8.55 -4.44 21.76
CA TYR A 289 8.70 -4.16 23.18
C TYR A 289 8.67 -2.67 23.47
N CYS A 290 8.31 -2.30 24.70
CA CYS A 290 8.52 -0.95 25.17
C CYS A 290 9.94 -0.76 25.69
N LEU A 291 10.61 0.33 25.27
CA LEU A 291 11.93 0.71 25.78
C LEU A 291 11.94 0.80 27.33
N ALA A 292 13.13 0.69 27.92
CA ALA A 292 13.31 0.81 29.37
C ALA A 292 12.84 2.19 29.89
N GLY A 293 12.27 2.21 31.10
CA GLY A 293 11.60 3.39 31.68
C GLY A 293 10.08 3.29 31.59
N ASP A 294 9.34 4.15 32.30
CA ASP A 294 7.88 4.09 32.41
C ASP A 294 7.33 2.78 33.02
N ASP A 295 8.18 1.96 33.65
CA ASP A 295 7.81 0.71 34.32
C ASP A 295 7.04 0.99 35.62
N LEU A 296 5.85 0.39 35.75
CA LEU A 296 4.99 0.49 36.93
C LEU A 296 5.10 -0.75 37.82
N HIS A 297 5.18 -1.92 37.19
CA HIS A 297 5.21 -3.20 37.86
C HIS A 297 5.83 -4.25 36.96
N GLU A 298 6.34 -5.32 37.56
CA GLU A 298 6.87 -6.48 36.85
C GLU A 298 6.43 -7.75 37.59
N ALA A 299 5.96 -8.75 36.83
CA ALA A 299 5.58 -10.05 37.39
C ALA A 299 5.64 -11.16 36.34
N ILE A 300 5.55 -12.41 36.79
CA ILE A 300 5.44 -13.60 35.95
C ILE A 300 3.98 -14.04 35.98
N MET A 301 3.31 -14.00 34.84
CA MET A 301 1.90 -14.39 34.73
C MET A 301 1.52 -14.71 33.28
N THR A 302 0.38 -15.36 33.09
CA THR A 302 -0.19 -15.64 31.76
C THR A 302 -0.68 -14.35 31.10
N PHE A 303 -0.92 -14.37 29.79
CA PHE A 303 -1.46 -13.19 29.08
C PHE A 303 -2.81 -12.74 29.64
N ALA A 304 -3.70 -13.70 29.95
CA ALA A 304 -5.03 -13.41 30.48
C ALA A 304 -4.96 -12.72 31.86
N GLU A 305 -4.09 -13.21 32.74
CA GLU A 305 -3.84 -12.61 34.06
C GLU A 305 -3.23 -11.21 33.92
N ALA A 306 -2.26 -11.02 33.01
CA ALA A 306 -1.66 -9.72 32.75
C ALA A 306 -2.69 -8.70 32.25
N LYS A 307 -3.57 -9.10 31.33
CA LYS A 307 -4.66 -8.24 30.85
C LYS A 307 -5.60 -7.84 31.98
N ALA A 308 -5.99 -8.78 32.84
CA ALA A 308 -6.84 -8.50 34.00
C ALA A 308 -6.14 -7.57 35.00
N PHE A 309 -4.87 -7.84 35.34
CA PHE A 309 -4.11 -7.04 36.30
C PHE A 309 -3.84 -5.62 35.80
N ALA A 310 -3.44 -5.45 34.53
CA ALA A 310 -3.26 -4.13 33.91
C ALA A 310 -4.51 -3.26 34.01
N ALA A 311 -5.70 -3.87 33.86
CA ALA A 311 -6.97 -3.17 33.99
C ALA A 311 -7.26 -2.68 35.44
N THR A 312 -6.65 -3.28 36.46
CA THR A 312 -6.75 -2.82 37.85
C THR A 312 -5.76 -1.72 38.22
N LEU A 313 -4.63 -1.62 37.50
CA LEU A 313 -3.59 -0.64 37.80
C LEU A 313 -3.98 0.77 37.33
N PRO A 314 -4.04 1.77 38.22
CA PRO A 314 -4.21 3.16 37.81
C PRO A 314 -2.98 3.61 37.01
N HIS A 315 -3.20 4.46 35.99
CA HIS A 315 -2.16 4.98 35.10
C HIS A 315 -1.38 3.96 34.25
N CYS A 316 -1.74 2.67 34.30
CA CYS A 316 -1.22 1.68 33.37
C CYS A 316 -1.86 1.86 31.98
N ASP A 317 -1.04 2.04 30.95
CA ASP A 317 -1.48 2.09 29.56
C ASP A 317 -1.46 0.70 28.89
N GLY A 318 -0.73 -0.25 29.48
CA GLY A 318 -0.54 -1.58 28.95
C GLY A 318 0.70 -2.28 29.51
N PHE A 319 1.16 -3.32 28.82
CA PHE A 319 2.33 -4.09 29.24
C PHE A 319 3.07 -4.71 28.05
N THR A 320 4.35 -5.00 28.23
CA THR A 320 5.17 -5.71 27.24
C THR A 320 5.73 -7.02 27.80
N PHE A 321 5.96 -8.00 26.92
CA PHE A 321 6.47 -9.31 27.25
C PHE A 321 7.20 -9.93 26.06
N LYS A 322 8.09 -10.90 26.34
CA LYS A 322 8.81 -11.67 25.33
C LYS A 322 8.26 -13.08 25.28
N HIS A 323 7.78 -13.52 24.12
CA HIS A 323 7.23 -14.86 23.94
C HIS A 323 7.13 -15.24 22.46
N GLU A 324 7.18 -16.53 22.12
CA GLU A 324 6.96 -16.98 20.73
C GLU A 324 5.50 -16.80 20.31
N GLN A 325 4.57 -17.10 21.22
CA GLN A 325 3.12 -16.94 21.03
C GLN A 325 2.65 -15.51 21.33
N ARG A 326 1.67 -15.03 20.53
CA ARG A 326 1.05 -13.71 20.68
C ARG A 326 0.21 -13.54 21.94
N THR A 327 -0.43 -14.61 22.40
CA THR A 327 -1.27 -14.67 23.60
C THR A 327 -0.92 -15.92 24.38
N PRO A 328 0.21 -15.94 25.11
CA PRO A 328 0.66 -17.15 25.80
C PRO A 328 -0.28 -17.55 26.94
N ASP A 329 -0.63 -18.84 26.95
CA ASP A 329 -1.31 -19.48 28.07
C ASP A 329 -0.34 -19.85 29.19
N GLU A 330 0.97 -19.94 28.89
CA GLU A 330 2.01 -20.17 29.89
C GLU A 330 2.49 -18.86 30.54
N PRO A 331 2.84 -18.87 31.83
CA PRO A 331 3.34 -17.67 32.49
C PRO A 331 4.67 -17.19 31.88
N CYS A 332 4.73 -15.90 31.56
CA CYS A 332 5.95 -15.26 31.09
C CYS A 332 6.22 -13.97 31.87
N ARG A 333 7.44 -13.43 31.76
CA ARG A 333 7.81 -12.17 32.41
C ARG A 333 7.13 -11.00 31.67
N VAL A 334 6.40 -10.19 32.43
CA VAL A 334 5.60 -9.06 31.94
C VAL A 334 6.03 -7.77 32.64
N TRP A 335 6.18 -6.69 31.86
CA TRP A 335 6.47 -5.34 32.34
C TRP A 335 5.28 -4.42 32.06
N PHE A 336 4.63 -3.93 33.12
CA PHE A 336 3.50 -3.00 33.03
C PHE A 336 4.01 -1.58 32.89
N LYS A 337 3.44 -0.81 31.96
CA LYS A 337 3.97 0.49 31.53
C LYS A 337 2.94 1.61 31.73
N SER A 338 3.41 2.79 32.16
CA SER A 338 2.60 4.01 32.24
C SER A 338 2.48 4.76 30.91
N ARG A 339 3.35 4.42 29.95
CA ARG A 339 3.36 4.91 28.58
C ARG A 339 3.85 3.81 27.64
N LEU A 340 3.20 3.68 26.48
CA LEU A 340 3.60 2.71 25.46
C LEU A 340 4.41 3.41 24.35
N ARG A 341 5.65 2.95 24.20
CA ARG A 341 6.58 3.33 23.13
C ARG A 341 7.09 2.06 22.48
N VAL A 342 6.33 1.53 21.53
CA VAL A 342 6.56 0.17 21.03
C VAL A 342 7.63 0.19 19.94
N LEU A 343 8.79 -0.35 20.26
CA LEU A 343 9.83 -0.67 19.29
C LEU A 343 9.58 -2.07 18.75
N TYR A 344 9.38 -2.19 17.44
CA TYR A 344 9.21 -3.49 16.82
C TYR A 344 10.44 -4.36 17.02
N THR A 345 10.20 -5.57 17.50
CA THR A 345 11.18 -6.65 17.57
C THR A 345 10.39 -7.94 17.57
N GLU A 346 10.78 -8.88 16.71
CA GLU A 346 10.13 -10.18 16.67
C GLU A 346 10.34 -10.96 17.97
N GLY A 347 9.35 -11.77 18.33
CA GLY A 347 9.32 -12.48 19.62
C GLY A 347 9.03 -11.58 20.83
N TRP A 348 8.78 -10.28 20.61
CA TRP A 348 8.27 -9.36 21.62
C TRP A 348 6.87 -8.90 21.28
N TRP A 349 6.08 -8.66 22.32
CA TRP A 349 4.70 -8.23 22.23
C TRP A 349 4.42 -7.13 23.24
N THR A 350 3.51 -6.22 22.88
CA THR A 350 3.02 -5.16 23.75
C THR A 350 1.51 -5.09 23.66
N TYR A 351 0.83 -5.25 24.77
CA TYR A 351 -0.62 -5.06 24.88
C TYR A 351 -0.94 -3.63 25.30
N SER A 352 -1.89 -2.98 24.61
CA SER A 352 -2.45 -1.70 25.01
C SER A 352 -3.88 -1.85 25.54
N LEU A 353 -4.19 -1.08 26.59
CA LEU A 353 -5.52 -0.97 27.20
C LEU A 353 -6.45 0.02 26.47
N GLY A 354 -5.96 0.82 25.51
CA GLY A 354 -6.82 1.79 24.81
C GLY A 354 -7.26 3.02 25.61
N ARG A 355 -6.74 3.23 26.83
CA ARG A 355 -7.27 4.22 27.81
C ARG A 355 -7.13 5.70 27.42
N LYS A 356 -6.25 6.06 26.48
CA LYS A 356 -5.94 7.45 26.11
C LYS A 356 -6.58 7.91 24.79
N MET A 357 -7.57 7.18 24.29
CA MET A 357 -8.30 7.50 23.07
C MET A 357 -9.57 8.30 23.29
#